data_AF-A0AA96J469-F1
#
_entry.id   AF-A0AA96J469-F1
#
_cell.length_a   1.000
_cell.length_b   1.000
_cell.length_c   1.000
_cell.angle_alpha   90.00
_cell.angle_beta   90.00
_cell.angle_gamma   90.00
#
_symmetry.space_group_name_H-M   'P 1'
#
loop_
_entity.id
_entity.type
_entity.pdbx_description
1 polymer ?
#
loop_
_entity_poly.entity_id
_entity_poly.type
_entity_poly.pdbx_seq_one_letter_code
_entity_poly.pdbx_strand_id
1 'polypeptide(L)' 'MEKLYNPLLILLFLSIGICFIYNTYKKPDYFYSQNVKGYVAGFLFILMGLLSMFGKFSILEILRELF' A
#
# COMPACT_ATOMS: atom_id res chain seq x y z
N MET A 1 -22.27 5.10 4.13
CA MET A 1 -20.98 5.60 4.62
C MET A 1 -19.86 4.63 4.28
N GLU A 2 -19.83 3.41 4.84
CA GLU A 2 -18.74 2.42 4.65
C GLU A 2 -18.44 2.05 3.19
N LYS A 3 -19.48 1.95 2.33
CA LYS A 3 -19.32 1.66 0.89
C LYS A 3 -18.50 2.69 0.11
N LEU A 4 -18.43 3.94 0.60
CA LEU A 4 -17.66 5.03 -0.01
C LEU A 4 -16.25 5.13 0.57
N TYR A 5 -16.08 4.80 1.86
CA TYR A 5 -14.78 4.84 2.52
C TYR A 5 -13.83 3.75 2.02
N ASN A 6 -14.34 2.56 1.68
CA ASN A 6 -13.51 1.47 1.17
C ASN A 6 -12.77 1.80 -0.14
N PRO A 7 -13.41 2.30 -1.21
CA PRO A 7 -12.70 2.67 -2.44
C PRO A 7 -11.73 3.84 -2.24
N LEU A 8 -12.05 4.79 -1.35
CA LEU A 8 -11.13 5.87 -0.98
C LEU A 8 -9.87 5.34 -0.27
N LEU A 9 -10.04 4.40 0.65
CA LEU A 9 -8.93 3.71 1.33
C LEU A 9 -8.08 2.90 0.36
N ILE A 10 -8.70 2.20 -0.59
CA ILE A 10 -7.97 1.47 -1.64
C ILE A 10 -7.10 2.43 -2.46
N LEU A 11 -7.66 3.56 -2.90
CA LEU A 11 -6.93 4.58 -3.65
C LEU A 11 -5.75 5.16 -2.85
N LEU A 12 -5.95 5.34 -1.54
CA LEU A 12 -4.93 5.81 -0.62
C LEU A 12 -3.80 4.78 -0.45
N PHE A 13 -4.12 3.50 -0.25
CA PHE A 13 -3.12 2.43 -0.16
C PHE A 13 -2.32 2.27 -1.46
N LEU A 14 -2.99 2.34 -2.62
CA LEU A 14 -2.32 2.31 -3.93
C LEU A 14 -1.37 3.50 -4.11
N SER A 15 -1.81 4.71 -3.79
CA SER A 15 -1.00 5.92 -3.94
C SER A 15 0.20 5.94 -2.98
N ILE A 16 0.03 5.49 -1.74
CA ILE A 16 1.14 5.30 -0.79
C ILE A 16 2.13 4.28 -1.33
N GLY A 17 1.66 3.13 -1.81
CA GLY A 17 2.53 2.10 -2.36
C GLY A 17 3.37 2.58 -3.54
N ILE A 18 2.75 3.31 -4.48
CA ILE A 18 3.44 3.94 -5.61
C ILE A 18 4.45 5.00 -5.12
N CYS A 19 4.09 5.82 -4.13
CA CYS A 19 4.97 6.83 -3.55
C CYS A 19 6.21 6.20 -2.89
N PHE A 20 6.04 5.08 -2.16
CA PHE A 20 7.14 4.33 -1.58
C PHE A 20 8.07 3.78 -2.65
N ILE A 21 7.54 3.14 -3.69
CA ILE A 21 8.35 2.64 -4.81
C ILE A 21 9.09 3.78 -5.50
N TYR A 22 8.39 4.88 -5.80
CA TYR A 22 8.97 6.03 -6.49
C TYR A 22 10.08 6.70 -5.69
N ASN A 23 9.89 6.94 -4.40
CA ASN A 23 10.91 7.52 -3.53
C ASN A 23 12.13 6.61 -3.38
N THR A 24 11.88 5.30 -3.27
CA THR A 24 12.94 4.29 -3.18
C THR A 24 13.74 4.21 -4.49
N TYR A 25 13.06 4.33 -5.64
CA TYR A 25 13.68 4.37 -6.95
C TYR A 25 14.50 5.63 -7.21
N LYS A 26 14.01 6.79 -6.74
CA LYS A 26 14.66 8.10 -6.96
C LYS A 26 15.90 8.32 -6.10
N LYS A 27 16.02 7.61 -4.97
CA LYS A 27 17.21 7.62 -4.10
C LYS A 27 17.79 6.21 -3.96
N PRO A 28 18.34 5.60 -5.02
CA PRO A 28 19.07 4.36 -4.86
C PRO A 28 20.40 4.70 -4.18
N ASP A 29 20.43 4.64 -2.85
CA ASP A 29 21.70 4.59 -2.12
C ASP A 29 22.50 3.42 -2.65
N TYR A 30 23.79 3.67 -2.90
CA TYR A 30 24.76 2.78 -3.54
C TYR A 30 24.87 1.37 -2.90
N PHE A 31 24.35 1.22 -1.68
CA PHE A 31 24.35 -0.03 -0.94
C PHE A 31 23.02 -0.78 -1.13
N TYR A 32 23.12 -1.83 -1.94
CA TYR A 32 22.12 -2.85 -2.31
C TYR A 32 21.19 -3.39 -1.18
N SER A 33 21.38 -3.06 0.10
CA SER A 33 20.63 -3.67 1.21
C SER A 33 19.65 -2.75 1.97
N GLN A 34 19.78 -1.42 1.92
CA GLN A 34 18.91 -0.56 2.75
C GLN A 34 17.58 -0.17 2.07
N ASN A 35 17.55 -0.11 0.73
CA ASN A 35 16.38 0.35 -0.02
C ASN A 35 15.39 -0.76 -0.42
N VAL A 36 15.73 -2.03 -0.22
CA VAL A 36 14.80 -3.15 -0.49
C VAL A 36 13.51 -3.01 0.34
N LYS A 37 13.61 -2.45 1.55
CA LYS A 37 12.46 -2.23 2.44
C LYS A 37 11.39 -1.34 1.82
N GLY A 38 11.78 -0.31 1.08
CA GLY A 38 10.83 0.61 0.44
C GLY A 38 10.10 -0.02 -0.74
N TYR A 39 10.78 -0.88 -1.50
CA TYR A 39 10.14 -1.69 -2.54
C TYR A 39 9.21 -2.75 -1.95
N VAL A 40 9.63 -3.45 -0.91
CA VAL A 40 8.81 -4.48 -0.24
C VAL A 40 7.56 -3.84 0.38
N ALA A 41 7.72 -2.73 1.12
CA ALA A 41 6.59 -2.00 1.68
C ALA A 41 5.65 -1.48 0.58
N GLY A 42 6.19 -0.84 -0.45
CA GLY A 42 5.39 -0.35 -1.56
C GLY A 42 4.62 -1.44 -2.31
N PHE A 43 5.25 -2.59 -2.53
CA PHE A 43 4.62 -3.76 -3.12
C PHE A 43 3.49 -4.32 -2.25
N LEU A 44 3.70 -4.44 -0.93
CA LEU A 44 2.67 -4.89 0.00
C LEU A 44 1.46 -3.94 0.05
N PHE A 45 1.70 -2.62 0.05
CA PHE A 45 0.63 -1.63 0.01
C PHE A 45 -0.18 -1.70 -1.29
N ILE A 46 0.48 -1.89 -2.44
CA ILE A 46 -0.20 -2.09 -3.73
C ILE A 46 -0.99 -3.40 -3.73
N LEU A 47 -0.41 -4.48 -3.21
CA LEU A 47 -1.05 -5.79 -3.14
C LEU A 47 -2.32 -5.76 -2.27
N MET A 48 -2.26 -5.09 -1.11
CA MET A 48 -3.45 -4.86 -0.26
C MET A 48 -4.53 -4.07 -0.99
N GLY A 49 -4.17 -2.98 -1.68
CA GLY A 49 -5.10 -2.20 -2.47
C GLY A 49 -5.78 -3.03 -3.56
N LEU A 50 -5.01 -3.80 -4.33
CA LEU A 50 -5.52 -4.67 -5.40
C LEU A 50 -6.44 -5.75 -4.88
N LEU A 51 -6.03 -6.48 -3.84
CA LEU A 51 -6.83 -7.57 -3.30
C LEU A 51 -8.14 -7.08 -2.66
N SER A 52 -8.13 -5.87 -2.08
CA SER A 52 -9.36 -5.23 -1.61
C SER A 52 -10.27 -4.79 -2.77
N MET A 53 -9.69 -4.36 -3.88
CA MET A 53 -10.41 -4.05 -5.12
C MET A 53 -11.14 -5.27 -5.71
N PHE A 54 -10.56 -6.46 -5.59
CA PHE A 54 -11.21 -7.73 -5.98
C PHE A 54 -12.33 -8.16 -5.03
N GLY A 55 -12.63 -7.40 -3.98
CA GLY A 55 -13.68 -7.71 -3.02
C GLY A 55 -13.37 -8.92 -2.14
N LYS A 56 -12.12 -9.40 -2.14
CA LYS A 56 -11.69 -10.51 -1.28
C LYS A 56 -11.63 -10.10 0.19
N PHE A 57 -11.46 -8.81 0.48
CA PHE A 57 -11.43 -8.27 1.83
C PHE A 57 -11.60 -6.74 1.86
N SER A 58 -12.09 -6.23 2.99
CA SER A 58 -12.28 -4.80 3.25
C SER A 58 -11.09 -4.25 4.05
N ILE A 59 -10.34 -3.29 3.49
CA ILE A 59 -9.23 -2.65 4.22
C ILE A 59 -9.76 -1.94 5.48
N LEU A 60 -10.97 -1.38 5.40
CA LEU A 60 -11.62 -0.72 6.53
C LEU A 60 -11.92 -1.70 7.68
N GLU A 61 -12.34 -2.93 7.40
CA GLU A 61 -12.57 -3.94 8.45
C GLU A 61 -11.26 -4.37 9.10
N ILE A 62 -10.22 -4.62 8.32
CA ILE A 62 -8.89 -5.00 8.83
C ILE A 62 -8.33 -3.91 9.76
N LEU A 63 -8.44 -2.64 9.36
CA LEU A 63 -7.97 -1.52 10.18
C LEU A 63 -8.77 -1.38 11.48
N ARG A 64 -10.08 -1.68 11.43
CA ARG A 64 -10.97 -1.65 12.60
C ARG A 64 -10.73 -2.83 13.55
N GLU A 65 -10.24 -3.96 13.07
CA GLU A 65 -9.81 -5.08 13.94
C GLU A 65 -8.45 -4.82 14.58
N LEU A 66 -7.59 -4.03 13.94
CA LEU A 66 -6.24 -3.71 14.42
C LEU A 66 -6.18 -2.59 15.47
N PHE A 67 -7.18 -1.71 15.54
CA PHE A 67 -7.25 -0.53 16.42
C PHE A 67 -8.53 -0.48 17.23
#